data_AF-A0AAN7YM66-F1
#
_entry.id   AF-A0AAN7YM66-F1
#
_cell.length_a   1.000
_cell.length_b   1.000
_cell.length_c   1.000
_cell.angle_alpha   90.00
_cell.angle_beta   90.00
_cell.angle_gamma   90.00
#
_symmetry.space_group_name_H-M   'P 1'
#
loop_
_entity.id
_entity.type
_entity.pdbx_description
1 polymer ?
#
loop_
_entity_poly.entity_id
_entity_poly.type
_entity_poly.pdbx_seq_one_letter_code
_entity_poly.pdbx_strand_id
1 'polypeptide(L)'
;MHLTRAKARSALAGIDLRVAIAFWLFGLINNIFYVIILSAALDLVGPNIPKATVLLSSIIPGLATKLIVPYLIHLIPYSARVVVLAVLSTCGMLIVALSPAHAVVAKVAGIVLANISSGAGEVHFLALTHFYGTTSLAAWGSGTGGAGLLGAGAYALATTTFGFSVRTTLLSSAVIPVGMVLSFFCLLPLDPLKTAGSKGSEYDPLPVDEQPERHEIEEEAAGLLTRDESAAAVSTISTMPRSGAHFLLQDLQTKLHRAKGLLIPYMLPLFLVYASEYTINQGVAPTLLFPLASTPFKQYRAFYPTYGAIYQLGVFISRSSLPFIRIRTLYVPSVLQLLNLVLLTAQALFMFIPSVWLIFGIVLWEGLLGGLVYVSTYAAVREEVEERDREFSLGAVTVSDSAGIFVAGLVGVVLEGQLCSWQVAHGRDWCRRL
;
A
#
# COMPACT_ATOMS: atom_id res chain seq x y z
N MET A 1 31.81 -15.24 3.55
CA MET A 1 30.80 -16.20 3.05
C MET A 1 30.18 -17.08 4.16
N HIS A 2 30.92 -17.47 5.21
CA HIS A 2 30.36 -18.23 6.35
C HIS A 2 29.43 -17.39 7.26
N LEU A 3 29.73 -16.11 7.47
CA LEU A 3 28.89 -15.21 8.30
C LEU A 3 27.51 -14.96 7.68
N THR A 4 27.43 -14.85 6.35
CA THR A 4 26.17 -14.67 5.61
C THR A 4 25.33 -15.94 5.58
N ARG A 5 25.96 -17.13 5.46
CA ARG A 5 25.25 -18.42 5.56
C ARG A 5 24.72 -18.70 6.97
N ALA A 6 25.45 -18.31 8.01
CA ALA A 6 24.99 -18.45 9.40
C ALA A 6 23.81 -17.51 9.72
N LYS A 7 23.87 -16.24 9.28
CA LYS A 7 22.73 -15.31 9.36
C LYS A 7 21.51 -15.80 8.57
N ALA A 8 21.72 -16.35 7.37
CA ALA A 8 20.63 -16.93 6.58
C ALA A 8 19.99 -18.14 7.29
N ARG A 9 20.80 -19.05 7.86
CA ARG A 9 20.29 -20.20 8.60
C ARG A 9 19.57 -19.83 9.90
N SER A 10 20.06 -18.83 10.65
CA SER A 10 19.34 -18.36 11.85
C SER A 10 18.06 -17.59 11.52
N ALA A 11 18.04 -16.86 10.39
CA ALA A 11 16.83 -16.21 9.88
C ALA A 11 15.77 -17.23 9.44
N LEU A 12 16.17 -18.40 8.92
CA LEU A 12 15.27 -19.48 8.50
C LEU A 12 14.77 -20.36 9.67
N ALA A 13 15.52 -20.46 10.76
CA ALA A 13 15.23 -21.39 11.87
C ALA A 13 14.08 -20.95 12.80
N GLY A 14 13.63 -19.69 12.73
CA GLY A 14 12.50 -19.16 13.50
C GLY A 14 11.26 -18.82 12.66
N ILE A 15 11.19 -19.28 11.41
CA ILE A 15 10.09 -18.99 10.48
C ILE A 15 8.93 -19.92 10.80
N ASP A 16 7.86 -19.38 11.36
CA ASP A 16 6.56 -20.05 11.30
C ASP A 16 6.09 -20.05 9.84
N LEU A 17 6.24 -21.21 9.19
CA LEU A 17 5.89 -21.40 7.79
C LEU A 17 4.40 -21.14 7.54
N ARG A 18 3.52 -21.40 8.52
CA ARG A 18 2.08 -21.17 8.37
C ARG A 18 1.80 -19.67 8.31
N VAL A 19 2.45 -18.90 9.18
CA VAL A 19 2.41 -17.42 9.15
C VAL A 19 2.99 -16.89 7.84
N ALA A 20 4.15 -17.39 7.42
CA ALA A 20 4.78 -16.95 6.18
C ALA A 20 3.88 -17.20 4.95
N ILE A 21 3.31 -18.41 4.81
CA ILE A 21 2.42 -18.71 3.69
C ILE A 21 1.14 -17.86 3.78
N ALA A 22 0.53 -17.71 4.97
CA ALA A 22 -0.69 -16.91 5.13
C ALA A 22 -0.46 -15.45 4.72
N PHE A 23 0.59 -14.80 5.23
CA PHE A 23 0.88 -13.40 4.89
C PHE A 23 1.34 -13.22 3.44
N TRP A 24 2.02 -14.21 2.86
CA TRP A 24 2.34 -14.19 1.43
C TRP A 24 1.07 -14.25 0.57
N LEU A 25 0.12 -15.13 0.92
CA LEU A 25 -1.17 -15.21 0.24
C LEU A 25 -2.02 -13.95 0.45
N PHE A 26 -2.03 -13.36 1.65
CA PHE A 26 -2.70 -12.08 1.88
C PHE A 26 -2.11 -10.97 1.00
N GLY A 27 -0.78 -10.85 0.95
CA GLY A 27 -0.10 -9.86 0.11
C GLY A 27 -0.39 -10.05 -1.37
N LEU A 28 -0.33 -11.31 -1.82
CA LEU A 28 -0.60 -11.68 -3.20
C LEU A 28 -2.06 -11.37 -3.59
N ILE A 29 -3.02 -11.92 -2.85
CA ILE A 29 -4.45 -11.84 -3.19
C ILE A 29 -4.96 -10.41 -3.06
N ASN A 30 -4.52 -9.66 -2.06
CA ASN A 30 -4.94 -8.26 -1.91
C ASN A 30 -4.57 -7.41 -3.13
N ASN A 31 -3.40 -7.66 -3.73
CA ASN A 31 -2.86 -6.82 -4.82
C ASN A 31 -3.12 -7.39 -6.22
N ILE A 32 -3.41 -8.69 -6.37
CA ILE A 32 -3.57 -9.31 -7.68
C ILE A 32 -4.78 -8.74 -8.45
N PHE A 33 -5.85 -8.35 -7.75
CA PHE A 33 -7.02 -7.74 -8.39
C PHE A 33 -6.70 -6.43 -9.08
N TYR A 34 -5.95 -5.56 -8.39
CA TYR A 34 -5.52 -4.28 -8.94
C TYR A 34 -4.72 -4.51 -10.23
N VAL A 35 -3.80 -5.48 -10.23
CA VAL A 35 -2.98 -5.82 -11.40
C VAL A 35 -3.82 -6.39 -12.54
N ILE A 36 -4.77 -7.29 -12.25
CA ILE A 36 -5.66 -7.87 -13.27
C ILE A 36 -6.56 -6.79 -13.89
N ILE A 37 -7.16 -5.90 -13.08
CA ILE A 37 -8.02 -4.81 -13.57
C ILE A 37 -7.21 -3.84 -14.44
N LEU A 38 -6.00 -3.46 -14.02
CA LEU A 38 -5.13 -2.59 -14.83
C LEU A 38 -4.71 -3.27 -16.14
N SER A 39 -4.43 -4.58 -16.11
CA SER A 39 -4.09 -5.35 -17.31
C SER A 39 -5.28 -5.44 -18.27
N ALA A 40 -6.50 -5.56 -17.73
CA ALA A 40 -7.75 -5.59 -18.48
C ALA A 40 -8.29 -4.18 -18.84
N ALA A 41 -7.67 -3.09 -18.36
CA ALA A 41 -8.21 -1.74 -18.49
C ALA A 41 -8.49 -1.37 -19.95
N LEU A 42 -7.54 -1.66 -20.86
CA LEU A 42 -7.71 -1.42 -22.30
C LEU A 42 -8.90 -2.20 -22.88
N ASP A 43 -9.09 -3.43 -22.43
CA ASP A 43 -10.20 -4.30 -22.88
C ASP A 43 -11.55 -3.87 -22.27
N LEU A 44 -11.53 -3.21 -21.10
CA LEU A 44 -12.72 -2.84 -20.35
C LEU A 44 -13.34 -1.50 -20.79
N VAL A 45 -12.51 -0.50 -21.08
CA VAL A 45 -12.92 0.89 -21.37
C VAL A 45 -12.57 1.35 -22.79
N GLY A 46 -11.83 0.53 -23.54
CA GLY A 46 -11.49 0.79 -24.94
C GLY A 46 -10.29 1.74 -25.11
N PRO A 47 -9.77 1.88 -26.35
CA PRO A 47 -8.52 2.60 -26.62
C PRO A 47 -8.64 4.12 -26.51
N ASN A 48 -9.87 4.66 -26.52
CA ASN A 48 -10.12 6.11 -26.57
C ASN A 48 -10.10 6.77 -25.18
N ILE A 49 -10.07 6.00 -24.09
CA ILE A 49 -10.01 6.53 -22.73
C ILE A 49 -8.55 6.50 -22.25
N PRO A 50 -7.98 7.64 -21.79
CA PRO A 50 -6.62 7.66 -21.25
C PRO A 50 -6.44 6.65 -20.12
N LYS A 51 -5.37 5.85 -20.19
CA LYS A 51 -5.05 4.82 -19.17
C LYS A 51 -4.97 5.41 -17.76
N ALA A 52 -4.45 6.62 -17.66
CA ALA A 52 -4.35 7.35 -16.40
C ALA A 52 -5.73 7.66 -15.76
N THR A 53 -6.81 7.80 -16.53
CA THR A 53 -8.16 7.99 -15.98
C THR A 53 -8.65 6.72 -15.28
N VAL A 54 -8.39 5.54 -15.86
CA VAL A 54 -8.74 4.25 -15.26
C VAL A 54 -7.97 4.02 -13.97
N LEU A 55 -6.68 4.39 -14.00
CA LEU A 55 -5.83 4.34 -12.84
C LEU A 55 -6.28 5.31 -11.73
N LEU A 56 -6.55 6.59 -12.04
CA LEU A 56 -7.06 7.55 -11.05
C LEU A 56 -8.39 7.07 -10.44
N SER A 57 -9.28 6.51 -11.25
CA SER A 57 -10.54 5.90 -10.79
C SER A 57 -10.32 4.70 -9.87
N SER A 58 -9.17 4.04 -9.98
CA SER A 58 -8.78 2.92 -9.10
C SER A 58 -8.09 3.41 -7.82
N ILE A 59 -7.24 4.43 -7.90
CA ILE A 59 -6.45 4.91 -6.76
C ILE A 59 -7.29 5.75 -5.79
N ILE A 60 -8.15 6.64 -6.29
CA ILE A 60 -8.90 7.58 -5.42
C ILE A 60 -9.70 6.85 -4.33
N PRO A 61 -10.48 5.79 -4.64
CA PRO A 61 -11.18 5.02 -3.62
C PRO A 61 -10.24 4.36 -2.61
N GLY A 62 -9.11 3.82 -3.08
CA GLY A 62 -8.09 3.20 -2.22
C GLY A 62 -7.45 4.21 -1.28
N LEU A 63 -7.08 5.39 -1.78
CA LEU A 63 -6.52 6.49 -0.99
C LEU A 63 -7.52 7.01 0.05
N ALA A 64 -8.77 7.24 -0.34
CA ALA A 64 -9.83 7.65 0.59
C ALA A 64 -10.03 6.59 1.68
N THR A 65 -9.99 5.32 1.31
CA THR A 65 -10.08 4.20 2.25
C THR A 65 -8.91 4.20 3.23
N LYS A 66 -7.67 4.39 2.76
CA LYS A 66 -6.48 4.46 3.61
C LYS A 66 -6.45 5.67 4.55
N LEU A 67 -7.09 6.77 4.16
CA LEU A 67 -7.26 7.95 5.03
C LEU A 67 -8.28 7.72 6.15
N ILE A 68 -9.31 6.90 5.91
CA ILE A 68 -10.43 6.73 6.84
C ILE A 68 -10.26 5.48 7.71
N VAL A 69 -9.87 4.36 7.12
CA VAL A 69 -9.87 3.04 7.76
C VAL A 69 -8.99 2.99 9.02
N PRO A 70 -7.75 3.49 9.07
CA PRO A 70 -6.93 3.43 10.29
C PRO A 70 -7.63 4.00 11.54
N TYR A 71 -8.54 4.96 11.36
CA TYR A 71 -9.29 5.59 12.45
C TYR A 71 -10.51 4.76 12.88
N LEU A 72 -11.13 4.02 11.95
CA LEU A 72 -12.37 3.26 12.19
C LEU A 72 -12.14 1.75 12.38
N ILE A 73 -10.97 1.24 12.00
CA ILE A 73 -10.73 -0.21 11.86
C ILE A 73 -10.93 -0.96 13.18
N HIS A 74 -10.64 -0.32 14.31
CA HIS A 74 -10.79 -0.87 15.66
C HIS A 74 -12.24 -1.25 16.02
N LEU A 75 -13.25 -0.67 15.36
CA LEU A 75 -14.67 -0.93 15.63
C LEU A 75 -15.14 -2.30 15.14
N ILE A 76 -14.40 -2.94 14.23
CA ILE A 76 -14.78 -4.22 13.61
C ILE A 76 -13.80 -5.30 14.09
N PRO A 77 -14.23 -6.50 14.50
CA PRO A 77 -13.30 -7.57 14.89
C PRO A 77 -12.51 -8.11 13.69
N TYR A 78 -11.26 -8.55 13.92
CA TYR A 78 -10.34 -8.97 12.84
C TYR A 78 -10.92 -10.02 11.89
N SER A 79 -11.65 -11.02 12.40
CA SER A 79 -12.29 -12.06 11.58
C SER A 79 -13.36 -11.50 10.63
N ALA A 80 -14.17 -10.57 11.10
CA ALA A 80 -15.20 -9.92 10.27
C ALA A 80 -14.56 -9.04 9.20
N ARG A 81 -13.45 -8.35 9.50
CA ARG A 81 -12.72 -7.52 8.53
C ARG A 81 -12.35 -8.35 7.29
N VAL A 82 -11.72 -9.52 7.46
CA VAL A 82 -11.30 -10.36 6.33
C VAL A 82 -12.47 -10.83 5.47
N VAL A 83 -13.59 -11.21 6.09
CA VAL A 83 -14.81 -11.62 5.36
C VAL A 83 -15.39 -10.45 4.57
N VAL A 84 -15.50 -9.26 5.19
CA VAL A 84 -15.99 -8.05 4.51
C VAL A 84 -15.10 -7.70 3.31
N LEU A 85 -13.77 -7.75 3.47
CA LEU A 85 -12.83 -7.51 2.38
C LEU A 85 -13.04 -8.52 1.24
N ALA A 86 -13.15 -9.82 1.55
CA ALA A 86 -13.36 -10.85 0.54
C ALA A 86 -14.68 -10.66 -0.22
N VAL A 87 -15.76 -10.31 0.48
CA VAL A 87 -17.07 -10.04 -0.13
C VAL A 87 -17.00 -8.80 -1.02
N LEU A 88 -16.44 -7.69 -0.54
CA LEU A 88 -16.29 -6.46 -1.33
C LEU A 88 -15.48 -6.70 -2.61
N SER A 89 -14.35 -7.41 -2.50
CA SER A 89 -13.52 -7.78 -3.65
C SER A 89 -14.26 -8.68 -4.65
N THR A 90 -14.94 -9.73 -4.15
CA THR A 90 -15.71 -10.66 -4.99
C THR A 90 -16.84 -9.94 -5.71
N CYS A 91 -17.63 -9.13 -4.99
CA CYS A 91 -18.70 -8.32 -5.56
C CYS A 91 -18.17 -7.35 -6.61
N GLY A 92 -17.03 -6.69 -6.34
CA GLY A 92 -16.40 -5.78 -7.30
C GLY A 92 -16.05 -6.48 -8.61
N MET A 93 -15.39 -7.64 -8.53
CA MET A 93 -15.02 -8.44 -9.70
C MET A 93 -16.23 -8.97 -10.46
N LEU A 94 -17.27 -9.45 -9.77
CA LEU A 94 -18.49 -9.91 -10.39
C LEU A 94 -19.23 -8.79 -11.11
N ILE A 95 -19.32 -7.60 -10.52
CA ILE A 95 -19.92 -6.42 -11.17
C ILE A 95 -19.16 -6.09 -12.45
N VAL A 96 -17.83 -6.03 -12.43
CA VAL A 96 -17.03 -5.74 -13.63
C VAL A 96 -17.22 -6.80 -14.71
N ALA A 97 -17.22 -8.09 -14.33
CA ALA A 97 -17.28 -9.20 -15.27
C ALA A 97 -18.68 -9.44 -15.87
N LEU A 98 -19.74 -9.17 -15.10
CA LEU A 98 -21.12 -9.38 -15.53
C LEU A 98 -21.75 -8.15 -16.20
N SER A 99 -21.16 -6.96 -16.01
CA SER A 99 -21.66 -5.73 -16.63
C SER A 99 -21.53 -5.76 -18.16
N PRO A 100 -22.57 -5.37 -18.91
CA PRO A 100 -22.50 -5.22 -20.37
C PRO A 100 -21.42 -4.23 -20.81
N ALA A 101 -20.95 -4.36 -22.06
CA ALA A 101 -19.87 -3.53 -22.59
C ALA A 101 -20.18 -2.01 -22.52
N HIS A 102 -21.43 -1.62 -22.73
CA HIS A 102 -21.91 -0.24 -22.72
C HIS A 102 -22.14 0.32 -21.30
N ALA A 103 -22.20 -0.53 -20.28
CA ALA A 103 -22.48 -0.13 -18.89
C ALA A 103 -21.20 0.32 -18.16
N VAL A 104 -20.57 1.40 -18.65
CA VAL A 104 -19.29 1.90 -18.11
C VAL A 104 -19.42 2.27 -16.62
N VAL A 105 -20.53 2.89 -16.22
CA VAL A 105 -20.78 3.27 -14.82
C VAL A 105 -20.79 2.06 -13.89
N ALA A 106 -21.42 0.95 -14.29
CA ALA A 106 -21.46 -0.28 -13.50
C ALA A 106 -20.06 -0.90 -13.36
N LYS A 107 -19.28 -0.94 -14.45
CA LYS A 107 -17.88 -1.39 -14.41
C LYS A 107 -17.03 -0.53 -13.47
N VAL A 108 -17.15 0.80 -13.55
CA VAL A 108 -16.44 1.72 -12.65
C VAL A 108 -16.85 1.49 -11.19
N ALA A 109 -18.14 1.30 -10.90
CA ALA A 109 -18.60 0.98 -9.55
C ALA A 109 -17.98 -0.32 -9.01
N GLY A 110 -17.86 -1.36 -9.84
CA GLY A 110 -17.17 -2.60 -9.47
C GLY A 110 -15.68 -2.39 -9.19
N ILE A 111 -15.00 -1.58 -10.01
CA ILE A 111 -13.59 -1.19 -9.79
C ILE A 111 -13.44 -0.43 -8.47
N VAL A 112 -14.33 0.52 -8.18
CA VAL A 112 -14.32 1.28 -6.91
C VAL A 112 -14.45 0.34 -5.72
N LEU A 113 -15.40 -0.60 -5.76
CA LEU A 113 -15.63 -1.56 -4.68
C LEU A 113 -14.40 -2.45 -4.42
N ALA A 114 -13.79 -2.94 -5.50
CA ALA A 114 -12.56 -3.73 -5.40
C ALA A 114 -11.38 -2.93 -4.83
N ASN A 115 -11.25 -1.65 -5.18
CA ASN A 115 -10.17 -0.80 -4.66
C ASN A 115 -10.39 -0.39 -3.19
N ILE A 116 -11.65 -0.22 -2.75
CA ILE A 116 -11.96 -0.07 -1.33
C ILE A 116 -11.49 -1.32 -0.56
N SER A 117 -11.80 -2.51 -1.07
CA SER A 117 -11.30 -3.76 -0.46
C SER A 117 -9.77 -3.81 -0.43
N SER A 118 -9.10 -3.50 -1.54
CA SER A 118 -7.62 -3.55 -1.60
C SER A 118 -6.96 -2.56 -0.64
N GLY A 119 -7.50 -1.34 -0.55
CA GLY A 119 -6.99 -0.29 0.35
C GLY A 119 -7.20 -0.63 1.82
N ALA A 120 -8.41 -1.08 2.19
CA ALA A 120 -8.70 -1.51 3.55
C ALA A 120 -7.92 -2.78 3.93
N GLY A 121 -7.73 -3.70 3.00
CA GLY A 121 -6.95 -4.92 3.20
C GLY A 121 -5.47 -4.63 3.44
N GLU A 122 -4.87 -3.70 2.71
CA GLU A 122 -3.48 -3.30 2.95
C GLU A 122 -3.29 -2.71 4.35
N VAL A 123 -4.16 -1.78 4.77
CA VAL A 123 -4.17 -1.24 6.14
C VAL A 123 -4.29 -2.37 7.17
N HIS A 124 -5.25 -3.29 6.95
CA HIS A 124 -5.55 -4.37 7.87
C HIS A 124 -4.41 -5.38 8.00
N PHE A 125 -3.86 -5.88 6.90
CA PHE A 125 -2.84 -6.91 6.93
C PHE A 125 -1.48 -6.37 7.36
N LEU A 126 -1.12 -5.13 6.99
CA LEU A 126 0.07 -4.48 7.52
C LEU A 126 -0.04 -4.26 9.03
N ALA A 127 -1.20 -3.79 9.51
CA ALA A 127 -1.46 -3.68 10.95
C ALA A 127 -1.33 -5.04 11.66
N LEU A 128 -1.85 -6.13 11.06
CA LEU A 128 -1.72 -7.49 11.61
C LEU A 128 -0.27 -7.96 11.73
N THR A 129 0.67 -7.46 10.92
CA THR A 129 2.10 -7.85 11.03
C THR A 129 2.70 -7.53 12.40
N HIS A 130 2.09 -6.59 13.14
CA HIS A 130 2.46 -6.30 14.53
C HIS A 130 2.45 -7.56 15.40
N PHE A 131 1.45 -8.43 15.26
CA PHE A 131 1.24 -9.61 16.10
C PHE A 131 2.05 -10.85 15.66
N TYR A 132 2.56 -10.86 14.43
CA TYR A 132 3.16 -12.05 13.80
C TYR A 132 4.65 -11.88 13.43
N GLY A 133 5.30 -10.86 13.98
CA GLY A 133 6.75 -10.68 13.92
C GLY A 133 7.32 -10.31 12.54
N THR A 134 8.64 -10.35 12.40
CA THR A 134 9.39 -9.97 11.18
C THR A 134 8.99 -10.77 9.94
N THR A 135 8.75 -12.07 10.12
CA THR A 135 8.41 -13.00 9.04
C THR A 135 7.14 -12.58 8.32
N SER A 136 6.13 -12.12 9.06
CA SER A 136 4.85 -11.71 8.48
C SER A 136 5.00 -10.53 7.52
N LEU A 137 5.79 -9.51 7.90
CA LEU A 137 6.05 -8.35 7.05
C LEU A 137 6.86 -8.71 5.80
N ALA A 138 7.88 -9.57 5.93
CA ALA A 138 8.67 -10.03 4.79
C ALA A 138 7.81 -10.85 3.82
N ALA A 139 6.97 -11.74 4.34
CA ALA A 139 6.07 -12.56 3.54
C ALA A 139 5.01 -11.71 2.83
N TRP A 140 4.38 -10.76 3.54
CA TRP A 140 3.47 -9.77 2.95
C TRP A 140 4.14 -8.98 1.83
N GLY A 141 5.31 -8.40 2.11
CA GLY A 141 6.10 -7.65 1.12
C GLY A 141 6.41 -8.50 -0.11
N SER A 142 6.87 -9.74 0.06
CA SER A 142 7.14 -10.66 -1.05
C SER A 142 5.86 -10.99 -1.84
N GLY A 143 4.74 -11.27 -1.16
CA GLY A 143 3.46 -11.58 -1.80
C GLY A 143 2.93 -10.43 -2.65
N THR A 144 3.00 -9.20 -2.13
CA THR A 144 2.61 -7.99 -2.89
C THR A 144 3.49 -7.78 -4.14
N GLY A 145 4.81 -8.01 -4.07
CA GLY A 145 5.67 -7.98 -5.26
C GLY A 145 5.37 -9.11 -6.24
N GLY A 146 5.02 -10.30 -5.73
CA GLY A 146 4.61 -11.45 -6.52
C GLY A 146 3.30 -11.20 -7.29
N ALA A 147 2.39 -10.39 -6.74
CA ALA A 147 1.13 -10.04 -7.40
C ALA A 147 1.33 -9.31 -8.73
N GLY A 148 2.34 -8.45 -8.83
CA GLY A 148 2.69 -7.76 -10.08
C GLY A 148 3.08 -8.73 -11.19
N LEU A 149 3.98 -9.67 -10.89
CA LEU A 149 4.46 -10.66 -11.85
C LEU A 149 3.40 -11.73 -12.18
N LEU A 150 2.80 -12.32 -11.14
CA LEU A 150 1.82 -13.39 -11.29
C LEU A 150 0.49 -12.89 -11.83
N GLY A 151 0.03 -11.69 -11.43
CA GLY A 151 -1.22 -11.12 -11.94
C GLY A 151 -1.16 -10.80 -13.43
N ALA A 152 -0.13 -10.07 -13.86
CA ALA A 152 0.06 -9.73 -15.27
C ALA A 152 0.37 -10.98 -16.10
N GLY A 153 1.23 -11.87 -15.60
CA GLY A 153 1.56 -13.13 -16.27
C GLY A 153 0.36 -14.06 -16.41
N ALA A 154 -0.44 -14.25 -15.35
CA ALA A 154 -1.63 -15.09 -15.39
C ALA A 154 -2.69 -14.52 -16.33
N TYR A 155 -2.90 -13.19 -16.34
CA TYR A 155 -3.83 -12.55 -17.28
C TYR A 155 -3.38 -12.77 -18.72
N ALA A 156 -2.10 -12.52 -19.03
CA ALA A 156 -1.55 -12.70 -20.37
C ALA A 156 -1.62 -14.17 -20.83
N LEU A 157 -1.31 -15.13 -19.96
CA LEU A 157 -1.43 -16.55 -20.28
C LEU A 157 -2.89 -16.96 -20.55
N ALA A 158 -3.83 -16.49 -19.73
CA ALA A 158 -5.25 -16.77 -19.90
C ALA A 158 -5.79 -16.22 -21.23
N THR A 159 -5.51 -14.96 -21.56
CA THR A 159 -6.09 -14.31 -22.74
C THR A 159 -5.32 -14.61 -24.03
N THR A 160 -4.00 -14.72 -23.98
CA THR A 160 -3.15 -14.86 -25.17
C THR A 160 -2.83 -16.32 -25.51
N THR A 161 -2.50 -17.14 -24.50
CA THR A 161 -2.09 -18.53 -24.73
C THR A 161 -3.28 -19.48 -24.74
N PHE A 162 -4.18 -19.35 -23.74
CA PHE A 162 -5.36 -20.21 -23.63
C PHE A 162 -6.59 -19.67 -24.38
N GLY A 163 -6.54 -18.42 -24.86
CA GLY A 163 -7.63 -17.81 -25.62
C GLY A 163 -8.91 -17.58 -24.82
N PHE A 164 -8.83 -17.53 -23.49
CA PHE A 164 -9.99 -17.25 -22.66
C PHE A 164 -10.47 -15.82 -22.86
N SER A 165 -11.79 -15.63 -22.90
CA SER A 165 -12.37 -14.30 -22.96
C SER A 165 -12.06 -13.52 -21.68
N VAL A 166 -11.89 -12.20 -21.80
CA VAL A 166 -11.66 -11.30 -20.65
C VAL A 166 -12.72 -11.50 -19.57
N ARG A 167 -13.98 -11.69 -19.95
CA ARG A 167 -15.09 -11.99 -19.04
C ARG A 167 -14.85 -13.27 -18.25
N THR A 168 -14.41 -14.34 -18.89
CA THR A 168 -14.12 -15.63 -18.24
C THR A 168 -12.94 -15.51 -17.29
N THR A 169 -11.89 -14.80 -17.69
CA THR A 169 -10.72 -14.53 -16.83
C THR A 169 -11.10 -13.71 -15.59
N LEU A 170 -11.94 -12.68 -15.74
CA LEU A 170 -12.44 -11.88 -14.61
C LEU A 170 -13.39 -12.67 -13.70
N LEU A 171 -14.25 -13.54 -14.25
CA LEU A 171 -15.10 -14.43 -13.45
C LEU A 171 -14.27 -15.45 -12.66
N SER A 172 -13.24 -16.04 -13.28
CA SER A 172 -12.36 -17.00 -12.60
C SER A 172 -11.58 -16.36 -11.46
N SER A 173 -11.18 -15.09 -11.61
CA SER A 173 -10.47 -14.35 -10.57
C SER A 173 -11.37 -13.96 -9.40
N ALA A 174 -12.70 -13.90 -9.56
CA ALA A 174 -13.63 -13.65 -8.46
C ALA A 174 -13.61 -14.74 -7.36
N VAL A 175 -13.02 -15.91 -7.62
CA VAL A 175 -12.84 -16.98 -6.62
C VAL A 175 -11.59 -16.76 -5.76
N ILE A 176 -10.62 -15.98 -6.23
CA ILE A 176 -9.35 -15.75 -5.55
C ILE A 176 -9.51 -15.18 -4.11
N PRO A 177 -10.48 -14.28 -3.78
CA PRO A 177 -10.67 -13.80 -2.40
C PRO A 177 -11.06 -14.91 -1.41
N VAL A 178 -11.62 -16.03 -1.88
CA VAL A 178 -11.88 -17.20 -1.02
C VAL A 178 -10.57 -17.74 -0.44
N GLY A 179 -9.49 -17.72 -1.22
CA GLY A 179 -8.15 -18.08 -0.75
C GLY A 179 -7.67 -17.19 0.41
N MET A 180 -8.04 -15.90 0.41
CA MET A 180 -7.73 -14.98 1.51
C MET A 180 -8.49 -15.37 2.79
N VAL A 181 -9.78 -15.71 2.68
CA VAL A 181 -10.58 -16.19 3.82
C VAL A 181 -10.02 -17.50 4.37
N LEU A 182 -9.75 -18.48 3.50
CA LEU A 182 -9.17 -19.77 3.90
C LEU A 182 -7.79 -19.59 4.55
N SER A 183 -6.96 -18.69 4.04
CA SER A 183 -5.66 -18.39 4.63
C SER A 183 -5.78 -17.82 6.05
N PHE A 184 -6.80 -17.00 6.32
CA PHE A 184 -7.02 -16.44 7.65
C PHE A 184 -7.59 -17.45 8.64
N PHE A 185 -8.60 -18.23 8.26
CA PHE A 185 -9.28 -19.12 9.20
C PHE A 185 -8.63 -20.50 9.34
N CYS A 186 -7.96 -21.00 8.29
CA CYS A 186 -7.43 -22.37 8.29
C CYS A 186 -5.90 -22.42 8.43
N LEU A 187 -5.18 -21.38 7.99
CA LEU A 187 -3.72 -21.40 7.93
C LEU A 187 -3.06 -20.52 9.00
N LEU A 188 -3.58 -19.31 9.22
CA LEU A 188 -3.03 -18.37 10.20
C LEU A 188 -3.32 -18.81 11.65
N PRO A 189 -2.31 -18.95 12.53
CA PRO A 189 -2.54 -19.22 13.95
C PRO A 189 -3.24 -18.04 14.63
N LEU A 190 -4.42 -18.23 15.20
CA LEU A 190 -5.23 -17.12 15.76
C LEU A 190 -4.94 -16.82 17.25
N ASP A 191 -4.10 -17.62 17.91
CA ASP A 191 -3.79 -17.48 19.34
C ASP A 191 -3.15 -16.12 19.72
N PRO A 192 -2.24 -15.54 18.91
CA PRO A 192 -1.71 -14.20 19.17
C PRO A 192 -2.80 -13.12 19.21
N LEU A 193 -3.82 -13.23 18.35
CA LEU A 193 -4.92 -12.26 18.28
C LEU A 193 -5.88 -12.38 19.47
N LYS A 194 -6.15 -13.61 19.93
CA LYS A 194 -6.99 -13.86 21.12
C LYS A 194 -6.32 -13.31 22.38
N THR A 195 -5.01 -13.48 22.50
CA THR A 195 -4.23 -13.00 23.64
C THR A 195 -4.16 -11.48 23.67
N ALA A 196 -3.98 -10.83 22.51
CA ALA A 196 -3.99 -9.38 22.39
C ALA A 196 -5.37 -8.77 22.72
N GLY A 197 -6.46 -9.39 22.24
CA GLY A 197 -7.83 -8.98 22.58
C GLY A 197 -8.16 -9.10 24.06
N SER A 198 -7.56 -10.07 24.76
CA SER A 198 -7.70 -10.24 26.21
C SER A 198 -6.93 -9.18 27.01
N LYS A 199 -5.74 -8.76 26.55
CA LYS A 199 -4.96 -7.68 27.19
C LYS A 199 -5.54 -6.29 26.94
N GLY A 200 -6.20 -6.06 25.81
CA GLY A 200 -6.88 -4.79 25.50
C GLY A 200 -8.11 -4.47 26.35
N SER A 201 -8.60 -5.43 27.15
CA SER A 201 -9.71 -5.23 28.10
C SER A 201 -9.25 -4.65 29.45
N GLU A 202 -7.95 -4.60 29.71
CA GLU A 202 -7.35 -4.04 30.93
C GLU A 202 -6.83 -2.64 30.58
N TYR A 203 -7.76 -1.71 30.39
CA TYR A 203 -7.44 -0.30 30.14
C TYR A 203 -7.13 0.35 31.49
N ASP A 204 -5.85 0.51 31.81
CA ASP A 204 -5.42 1.34 32.93
C ASP A 204 -5.76 2.81 32.58
N PRO A 205 -6.63 3.49 33.35
CA PRO A 205 -6.84 4.91 33.16
C PRO A 205 -5.52 5.63 33.46
N LEU A 206 -5.07 6.45 32.51
CA LEU A 206 -3.95 7.37 32.68
C LEU A 206 -4.13 8.15 34.00
N PRO A 207 -3.12 8.25 34.88
CA PRO A 207 -3.14 9.23 35.95
C PRO A 207 -3.25 10.59 35.26
N VAL A 208 -4.32 11.31 35.56
CA VAL A 208 -4.39 12.73 35.24
C VAL A 208 -3.26 13.36 36.01
N ASP A 209 -2.22 13.78 35.29
CA ASP A 209 -1.19 14.68 35.79
C ASP A 209 -1.94 15.96 36.15
N GLU A 210 -2.28 16.11 37.43
CA GLU A 210 -2.72 17.39 37.99
C GLU A 210 -1.61 18.38 37.67
N GLN A 211 -1.86 19.24 36.68
CA GLN A 211 -0.98 20.34 36.37
C GLN A 211 -0.75 21.12 37.68
N PRO A 212 0.50 21.36 38.10
CA PRO A 212 0.72 22.22 39.25
C PRO A 212 0.24 23.62 38.87
N GLU A 213 -0.86 24.03 39.49
CA GLU A 213 -1.33 25.40 39.45
C GLU A 213 -0.16 26.32 39.82
N ARG A 214 0.19 27.22 38.89
CA ARG A 214 1.10 28.33 39.19
C ARG A 214 0.38 29.27 40.13
N HIS A 215 0.57 29.09 41.43
CA HIS A 215 0.24 30.09 42.43
C HIS A 215 1.26 31.25 42.36
N GLU A 216 0.80 32.39 41.86
CA GLU A 216 1.38 33.70 42.17
C GLU A 216 1.14 34.01 43.65
N ILE A 217 2.17 34.54 44.30
CA ILE A 217 2.19 34.92 45.72
C ILE A 217 1.47 36.25 45.87
N GLU A 218 0.38 36.29 46.65
CA GLU A 218 -0.03 37.48 47.41
C GLU A 218 -0.58 37.06 48.78
N GLU A 219 -0.27 37.88 49.79
CA GLU A 219 -0.29 37.61 51.23
C GLU A 219 -1.70 37.61 51.88
N GLU A 220 -1.68 37.20 53.15
CA GLU A 220 -2.60 37.52 54.26
C GLU A 220 -3.70 36.51 54.66
N ALA A 221 -3.39 35.86 55.79
CA ALA A 221 -4.19 35.82 57.02
C ALA A 221 -5.38 34.84 57.19
N ALA A 222 -5.16 33.97 58.19
CA ALA A 222 -6.06 33.63 59.30
C ALA A 222 -6.91 32.33 59.24
N GLY A 223 -6.50 31.38 60.12
CA GLY A 223 -7.38 30.48 60.91
C GLY A 223 -7.99 29.29 60.18
N LEU A 224 -8.40 28.19 60.80
CA LEU A 224 -8.35 27.68 62.16
C LEU A 224 -8.89 26.22 62.07
N LEU A 225 -8.16 25.27 62.64
CA LEU A 225 -8.52 23.93 63.15
C LEU A 225 -9.97 23.37 62.95
N THR A 226 -10.09 22.10 62.51
CA THR A 226 -10.65 20.92 63.24
C THR A 226 -11.48 19.90 62.42
N ARG A 227 -11.20 18.61 62.72
CA ARG A 227 -12.08 17.41 62.92
C ARG A 227 -12.85 16.70 61.81
N ASP A 228 -12.45 15.44 61.62
CA ASP A 228 -13.15 14.15 61.81
C ASP A 228 -14.48 13.78 61.09
N GLU A 229 -14.36 12.62 60.41
CA GLU A 229 -15.24 11.42 60.33
C GLU A 229 -16.67 11.46 59.75
N SER A 230 -16.87 10.52 58.80
CA SER A 230 -18.04 9.65 58.62
C SER A 230 -19.42 10.27 58.26
N ALA A 231 -19.95 9.92 57.09
CA ALA A 231 -21.14 9.06 56.96
C ALA A 231 -21.67 8.99 55.51
N ALA A 232 -22.19 7.82 55.17
CA ALA A 232 -22.86 7.48 53.92
C ALA A 232 -24.16 8.26 53.69
N ALA A 233 -24.50 8.54 52.42
CA ALA A 233 -25.72 8.08 51.75
C ALA A 233 -25.98 8.82 50.42
N VAL A 234 -25.99 8.03 49.34
CA VAL A 234 -26.93 8.06 48.20
C VAL A 234 -27.48 9.44 47.75
N SER A 235 -27.04 9.87 46.57
CA SER A 235 -28.00 10.36 45.57
C SER A 235 -27.55 9.98 44.15
N THR A 236 -28.25 8.97 43.63
CA THR A 236 -28.32 8.67 42.21
C THR A 236 -28.99 9.85 41.51
N ILE A 237 -28.23 10.67 40.80
CA ILE A 237 -28.78 11.55 39.76
C ILE A 237 -28.10 11.20 38.44
N SER A 238 -28.88 10.49 37.64
CA SER A 238 -28.79 10.32 36.19
C SER A 238 -27.95 11.38 35.47
N THR A 239 -26.81 10.98 34.91
CA THR A 239 -26.22 11.61 33.72
C THR A 239 -26.03 10.57 32.62
N MET A 240 -27.00 10.53 31.71
CA MET A 240 -26.89 9.89 30.39
C MET A 240 -25.78 10.56 29.53
N PRO A 241 -25.33 9.92 28.43
CA PRO A 241 -23.92 9.87 28.02
C PRO A 241 -23.51 11.09 27.19
N ARG A 242 -22.95 12.11 27.84
CA ARG A 242 -22.21 13.19 27.15
C ARG A 242 -20.74 12.83 26.84
N SER A 243 -20.26 11.68 27.32
CA SER A 243 -18.85 11.26 27.23
C SER A 243 -18.44 10.70 25.86
N GLY A 244 -19.35 10.07 25.09
CA GLY A 244 -18.98 9.33 23.87
C GLY A 244 -18.39 10.19 22.75
N ALA A 245 -19.03 11.32 22.41
CA ALA A 245 -18.55 12.18 21.32
C ALA A 245 -17.24 12.90 21.68
N HIS A 246 -17.11 13.36 22.93
CA HIS A 246 -15.87 13.99 23.41
C HIS A 246 -14.72 12.99 23.44
N PHE A 247 -14.96 11.76 23.88
CA PHE A 247 -13.98 10.68 23.86
C PHE A 247 -13.52 10.32 22.43
N LEU A 248 -14.46 10.22 21.48
CA LEU A 248 -14.14 9.97 20.07
C LEU A 248 -13.33 11.10 19.43
N LEU A 249 -13.66 12.36 19.74
CA LEU A 249 -12.92 13.52 19.25
C LEU A 249 -11.50 13.58 19.84
N GLN A 250 -11.36 13.25 21.13
CA GLN A 250 -10.07 13.21 21.80
C GLN A 250 -9.19 12.06 21.24
N ASP A 251 -9.75 10.86 21.05
CA ASP A 251 -9.06 9.74 20.40
C ASP A 251 -8.63 10.08 18.97
N LEU A 252 -9.51 10.72 18.19
CA LEU A 252 -9.18 11.20 16.85
C LEU A 252 -8.04 12.23 16.88
N GLN A 253 -8.09 13.20 17.80
CA GLN A 253 -7.05 14.22 17.94
C GLN A 253 -5.70 13.62 18.35
N THR A 254 -5.69 12.64 19.26
CA THR A 254 -4.48 11.91 19.64
C THR A 254 -3.91 11.14 18.44
N LYS A 255 -4.74 10.42 17.68
CA LYS A 255 -4.32 9.69 16.47
C LYS A 255 -3.79 10.62 15.37
N LEU A 256 -4.40 11.79 15.17
CA LEU A 256 -3.91 12.81 14.24
C LEU A 256 -2.55 13.38 14.66
N HIS A 257 -2.37 13.65 15.95
CA HIS A 257 -1.09 14.11 16.48
C HIS A 257 0.02 13.05 16.28
N ARG A 258 -0.31 11.77 16.51
CA ARG A 258 0.61 10.64 16.24
C ARG A 258 0.95 10.53 14.76
N ALA A 259 -0.05 10.60 13.88
CA ALA A 259 0.17 10.58 12.43
C ALA A 259 1.13 11.69 11.98
N LYS A 260 1.02 12.90 12.58
CA LYS A 260 1.93 14.01 12.30
C LYS A 260 3.40 13.67 12.61
N GLY A 261 3.66 12.91 13.69
CA GLY A 261 5.01 12.43 14.04
C GLY A 261 5.61 11.46 13.02
N LEU A 262 4.77 10.73 12.29
CA LEU A 262 5.20 9.77 11.26
C LEU A 262 5.48 10.43 9.89
N LEU A 263 4.98 11.67 9.70
CA LEU A 263 4.99 12.34 8.40
C LEU A 263 6.40 12.48 7.81
N ILE A 264 7.32 13.04 8.58
CA ILE A 264 8.69 13.30 8.12
C ILE A 264 9.53 12.01 8.05
N PRO A 265 9.63 11.19 9.11
CA PRO A 265 10.58 10.06 9.08
C PRO A 265 10.18 8.95 8.10
N TYR A 266 8.89 8.67 7.92
CA TYR A 266 8.43 7.48 7.20
C TYR A 266 7.56 7.80 5.99
N MET A 267 6.58 8.69 6.16
CA MET A 267 5.55 8.94 5.15
C MET A 267 6.09 9.75 3.97
N LEU A 268 6.89 10.80 4.21
CA LEU A 268 7.49 11.63 3.17
C LEU A 268 8.45 10.86 2.25
N PRO A 269 9.44 10.09 2.75
CA PRO A 269 10.32 9.32 1.87
C PRO A 269 9.55 8.27 1.05
N LEU A 270 8.59 7.58 1.69
CA LEU A 270 7.74 6.61 0.98
C LEU A 270 6.91 7.30 -0.12
N PHE A 271 6.30 8.45 0.19
CA PHE A 271 5.58 9.28 -0.78
C PHE A 271 6.47 9.69 -1.97
N LEU A 272 7.68 10.20 -1.71
CA LEU A 272 8.59 10.66 -2.76
C LEU A 272 9.00 9.52 -3.71
N VAL A 273 9.27 8.33 -3.16
CA VAL A 273 9.59 7.14 -3.96
C VAL A 273 8.42 6.77 -4.86
N TYR A 274 7.23 6.63 -4.28
CA TYR A 274 6.03 6.22 -5.03
C TYR A 274 5.62 7.28 -6.06
N ALA A 275 5.69 8.57 -5.71
CA ALA A 275 5.44 9.66 -6.66
C ALA A 275 6.41 9.61 -7.84
N SER A 276 7.69 9.37 -7.58
CA SER A 276 8.72 9.36 -8.61
C SER A 276 8.63 8.11 -9.50
N GLU A 277 8.56 6.91 -8.90
CA GLU A 277 8.51 5.63 -9.62
C GLU A 277 7.24 5.53 -10.48
N TYR A 278 6.08 5.94 -9.96
CA TYR A 278 4.85 5.88 -10.75
C TYR A 278 4.81 6.98 -11.84
N THR A 279 5.47 8.12 -11.63
CA THR A 279 5.63 9.13 -12.69
C THR A 279 6.51 8.58 -13.82
N ILE A 280 7.58 7.84 -13.49
CA ILE A 280 8.37 7.11 -14.48
C ILE A 280 7.49 6.09 -15.22
N ASN A 281 6.83 5.21 -14.47
CA ASN A 281 6.09 4.09 -15.06
C ASN A 281 4.87 4.51 -15.89
N GLN A 282 4.24 5.64 -15.58
CA GLN A 282 3.01 6.06 -16.25
C GLN A 282 3.21 7.26 -17.17
N GLY A 283 4.07 8.21 -16.83
CA GLY A 283 4.31 9.40 -17.63
C GLY A 283 5.46 9.23 -18.63
N VAL A 284 6.56 8.64 -18.19
CA VAL A 284 7.81 8.60 -18.98
C VAL A 284 7.94 7.32 -19.81
N ALA A 285 7.69 6.16 -19.21
CA ALA A 285 7.86 4.84 -19.82
C ALA A 285 7.10 4.64 -21.15
N PRO A 286 5.87 5.15 -21.35
CA PRO A 286 5.19 5.06 -22.65
C PRO A 286 5.95 5.75 -23.80
N THR A 287 6.78 6.74 -23.49
CA THR A 287 7.56 7.54 -24.46
C THR A 287 9.04 7.16 -24.50
N LEU A 288 9.51 6.25 -23.64
CA LEU A 288 10.87 5.71 -23.62
C LEU A 288 11.09 4.65 -24.72
N LEU A 289 10.91 5.05 -25.96
CA LEU A 289 10.98 4.18 -27.13
C LEU A 289 12.36 4.24 -27.80
N PHE A 290 12.74 3.17 -28.49
CA PHE A 290 14.00 3.02 -29.23
C PHE A 290 13.75 2.54 -30.66
N PRO A 291 14.66 2.77 -31.62
CA PRO A 291 14.51 2.23 -32.98
C PRO A 291 14.39 0.71 -32.95
N LEU A 292 13.38 0.16 -33.63
CA LEU A 292 13.09 -1.28 -33.57
C LEU A 292 14.31 -2.14 -33.96
N ALA A 293 15.11 -1.69 -34.93
CA ALA A 293 16.30 -2.39 -35.41
C ALA A 293 17.39 -2.60 -34.33
N SER A 294 17.45 -1.77 -33.29
CA SER A 294 18.42 -1.91 -32.19
C SER A 294 17.86 -2.62 -30.97
N THR A 295 16.62 -3.14 -31.05
CA THR A 295 15.91 -3.76 -29.92
C THR A 295 15.43 -5.16 -30.26
N PRO A 296 15.14 -6.01 -29.25
CA PRO A 296 14.55 -7.32 -29.49
C PRO A 296 13.07 -7.26 -29.93
N PHE A 297 12.49 -6.07 -30.12
CA PHE A 297 11.06 -5.91 -30.35
C PHE A 297 10.72 -5.70 -31.83
N LYS A 298 9.59 -6.28 -32.25
CA LYS A 298 9.02 -6.09 -33.59
C LYS A 298 8.01 -4.93 -33.67
N GLN A 299 7.50 -4.47 -32.53
CA GLN A 299 6.45 -3.45 -32.42
C GLN A 299 6.71 -2.53 -31.22
N TYR A 300 6.38 -1.25 -31.32
CA TYR A 300 6.58 -0.27 -30.24
C TYR A 300 5.73 -0.55 -29.00
N ARG A 301 4.53 -1.15 -29.16
CA ARG A 301 3.69 -1.54 -28.01
C ARG A 301 4.36 -2.49 -27.02
N ALA A 302 5.40 -3.22 -27.44
CA ALA A 302 6.07 -4.22 -26.61
C ALA A 302 6.98 -3.61 -25.54
N PHE A 303 7.39 -2.35 -25.68
CA PHE A 303 8.27 -1.68 -24.71
C PHE A 303 7.59 -1.52 -23.36
N TYR A 304 6.38 -0.97 -23.33
CA TYR A 304 5.68 -0.64 -22.09
C TYR A 304 5.41 -1.87 -21.19
N PRO A 305 4.84 -2.99 -21.70
CA PRO A 305 4.71 -4.22 -20.92
C PRO A 305 6.07 -4.79 -20.46
N THR A 306 7.11 -4.66 -21.28
CA THR A 306 8.45 -5.17 -20.92
C THR A 306 9.07 -4.36 -19.79
N TYR A 307 8.99 -3.02 -19.84
CA TYR A 307 9.40 -2.17 -18.73
C TYR A 307 8.62 -2.50 -17.46
N GLY A 308 7.30 -2.66 -17.56
CA GLY A 308 6.47 -3.09 -16.43
C GLY A 308 6.91 -4.43 -15.83
N ALA A 309 7.23 -5.43 -16.66
CA ALA A 309 7.70 -6.73 -16.17
C ALA A 309 9.06 -6.65 -15.47
N ILE A 310 10.01 -5.89 -16.02
CA ILE A 310 11.34 -5.70 -15.43
C ILE A 310 11.25 -4.92 -14.12
N TYR A 311 10.44 -3.86 -14.08
CA TYR A 311 10.15 -3.11 -12.86
C TYR A 311 9.59 -4.03 -11.77
N GLN A 312 8.54 -4.81 -12.08
CA GLN A 312 7.91 -5.72 -11.12
C GLN A 312 8.86 -6.83 -10.66
N LEU A 313 9.79 -7.28 -11.50
CA LEU A 313 10.86 -8.19 -11.10
C LEU A 313 11.78 -7.55 -10.05
N GLY A 314 12.17 -6.28 -10.27
CA GLY A 314 12.93 -5.51 -9.29
C GLY A 314 12.20 -5.37 -7.96
N VAL A 315 10.91 -5.00 -8.00
CA VAL A 315 10.05 -4.89 -6.81
C VAL A 315 9.95 -6.23 -6.08
N PHE A 316 9.74 -7.33 -6.79
CA PHE A 316 9.64 -8.66 -6.18
C PHE A 316 10.95 -9.06 -5.48
N ILE A 317 12.10 -8.84 -6.13
CA ILE A 317 13.42 -9.14 -5.57
C ILE A 317 13.66 -8.31 -4.31
N SER A 318 13.44 -6.99 -4.36
CA SER A 318 13.71 -6.10 -3.24
C SER A 318 12.78 -6.36 -2.05
N ARG A 319 11.47 -6.55 -2.28
CA ARG A 319 10.54 -6.87 -1.17
C ARG A 319 10.81 -8.24 -0.55
N SER A 320 11.23 -9.22 -1.35
CA SER A 320 11.63 -10.55 -0.85
C SER A 320 12.98 -10.54 -0.12
N SER A 321 13.76 -9.48 -0.28
CA SER A 321 15.09 -9.36 0.34
C SER A 321 15.07 -8.90 1.79
N LEU A 322 13.91 -8.47 2.34
CA LEU A 322 13.79 -7.90 3.70
C LEU A 322 14.49 -8.73 4.80
N PRO A 323 14.40 -10.07 4.82
CA PRO A 323 15.09 -10.87 5.84
C PRO A 323 16.63 -10.79 5.78
N PHE A 324 17.19 -10.40 4.63
CA PHE A 324 18.62 -10.43 4.34
C PHE A 324 19.24 -9.04 4.25
N ILE A 325 18.53 -8.10 3.61
CA ILE A 325 18.99 -6.77 3.30
C ILE A 325 17.94 -5.79 3.82
N ARG A 326 18.38 -4.89 4.71
CA ARG A 326 17.56 -3.78 5.19
C ARG A 326 18.38 -2.51 5.23
N ILE A 327 17.80 -1.46 4.67
CA ILE A 327 18.30 -0.09 4.82
C ILE A 327 17.62 0.60 6.00
N ARG A 328 18.39 1.38 6.75
CA ARG A 328 17.89 2.23 7.84
C ARG A 328 17.62 3.66 7.39
N THR A 329 18.30 4.13 6.34
CA THR A 329 18.15 5.48 5.80
C THR A 329 17.14 5.48 4.65
N LEU A 330 15.92 5.94 4.90
CA LEU A 330 14.85 5.97 3.90
C LEU A 330 15.00 7.12 2.88
N TYR A 331 15.71 8.19 3.24
CA TYR A 331 15.86 9.37 2.39
C TYR A 331 16.85 9.17 1.23
N VAL A 332 17.94 8.42 1.44
CA VAL A 332 18.93 8.14 0.39
C VAL A 332 18.30 7.49 -0.85
N PRO A 333 17.58 6.36 -0.75
CA PRO A 333 16.90 5.76 -1.90
C PRO A 333 15.78 6.64 -2.45
N SER A 334 15.14 7.48 -1.62
CA SER A 334 14.13 8.44 -2.08
C SER A 334 14.72 9.50 -3.01
N VAL A 335 15.89 10.04 -2.66
CA VAL A 335 16.64 10.97 -3.52
C VAL A 335 17.13 10.27 -4.79
N LEU A 336 17.65 9.05 -4.67
CA LEU A 336 18.06 8.25 -5.84
C LEU A 336 16.87 8.00 -6.79
N GLN A 337 15.67 7.82 -6.26
CA GLN A 337 14.46 7.64 -7.06
C GLN A 337 14.06 8.93 -7.81
N LEU A 338 14.19 10.09 -7.17
CA LEU A 338 13.99 11.38 -7.84
C LEU A 338 15.04 11.60 -8.96
N LEU A 339 16.30 11.21 -8.71
CA LEU A 339 17.34 11.26 -9.72
C LEU A 339 17.06 10.32 -10.90
N ASN A 340 16.51 9.12 -10.65
CA ASN A 340 16.07 8.22 -11.70
C ASN A 340 14.97 8.86 -12.56
N LEU A 341 14.01 9.56 -11.96
CA LEU A 341 12.95 10.26 -12.70
C LEU A 341 13.54 11.35 -13.61
N VAL A 342 14.47 12.15 -13.09
CA VAL A 342 15.14 13.19 -13.88
C VAL A 342 15.94 12.57 -15.02
N LEU A 343 16.71 11.51 -14.74
CA LEU A 343 17.54 10.81 -15.72
C LEU A 343 16.69 10.22 -16.85
N LEU A 344 15.61 9.50 -16.53
CA LEU A 344 14.75 8.86 -17.51
C LEU A 344 13.92 9.88 -18.29
N THR A 345 13.50 10.98 -17.67
CA THR A 345 12.84 12.09 -18.38
C THR A 345 13.80 12.77 -19.35
N ALA A 346 15.04 13.04 -18.91
CA ALA A 346 16.09 13.57 -19.79
C ALA A 346 16.41 12.60 -20.93
N GLN A 347 16.43 11.29 -20.67
CA GLN A 347 16.59 10.28 -21.70
C GLN A 347 15.42 10.28 -22.70
N ALA A 348 14.19 10.43 -22.22
CA ALA A 348 13.02 10.54 -23.08
C ALA A 348 13.07 11.78 -23.97
N LEU A 349 13.67 12.89 -23.51
CA LEU A 349 13.88 14.10 -24.31
C LEU A 349 15.09 13.96 -25.26
N PHE A 350 16.29 13.70 -24.75
CA PHE A 350 17.52 13.85 -25.54
C PHE A 350 18.08 12.55 -26.12
N MET A 351 17.59 11.39 -25.66
CA MET A 351 18.03 10.07 -26.14
C MET A 351 19.56 9.85 -26.11
N PHE A 352 20.23 10.31 -25.05
CA PHE A 352 21.69 10.25 -24.94
C PHE A 352 22.24 8.85 -24.61
N ILE A 353 21.42 7.96 -24.05
CA ILE A 353 21.75 6.54 -23.84
C ILE A 353 21.30 5.76 -25.09
N PRO A 354 22.21 5.20 -25.90
CA PRO A 354 21.85 4.56 -27.17
C PRO A 354 21.36 3.11 -27.02
N SER A 355 21.61 2.47 -25.87
CA SER A 355 21.30 1.05 -25.63
C SER A 355 20.06 0.87 -24.76
N VAL A 356 19.06 0.16 -25.28
CA VAL A 356 17.84 -0.21 -24.54
C VAL A 356 18.15 -1.10 -23.32
N TRP A 357 19.20 -1.92 -23.39
CA TRP A 357 19.59 -2.83 -22.31
C TRP A 357 20.05 -2.08 -21.06
N LEU A 358 20.66 -0.89 -21.23
CA LEU A 358 21.00 -0.03 -20.10
C LEU A 358 19.74 0.55 -19.44
N ILE A 359 18.74 0.92 -20.25
CA ILE A 359 17.43 1.36 -19.73
C ILE A 359 16.74 0.24 -18.97
N PHE A 360 16.78 -1.01 -19.47
CA PHE A 360 16.29 -2.16 -18.71
C PHE A 360 17.00 -2.32 -17.36
N GLY A 361 18.31 -2.11 -17.30
CA GLY A 361 19.05 -2.09 -16.04
C GLY A 361 18.58 -0.99 -15.08
N ILE A 362 18.30 0.20 -15.59
CA ILE A 362 17.81 1.34 -14.79
C ILE A 362 16.37 1.08 -14.30
N VAL A 363 15.50 0.51 -15.13
CA VAL A 363 14.11 0.15 -14.74
C VAL A 363 14.12 -0.98 -13.69
N LEU A 364 15.03 -1.94 -13.80
CA LEU A 364 15.21 -2.96 -12.75
C LEU A 364 15.66 -2.32 -11.43
N TRP A 365 16.62 -1.39 -11.51
CA TRP A 365 17.13 -0.62 -10.37
C TRP A 365 16.04 0.23 -9.71
N GLU A 366 15.20 0.88 -10.51
CA GLU A 366 14.03 1.61 -10.05
C GLU A 366 13.10 0.72 -9.22
N GLY A 367 12.72 -0.46 -9.74
CA GLY A 367 11.90 -1.42 -8.99
C GLY A 367 12.57 -1.94 -7.71
N LEU A 368 13.90 -2.11 -7.72
CA LEU A 368 14.66 -2.50 -6.53
C LEU A 368 14.59 -1.42 -5.44
N LEU A 369 14.76 -0.15 -5.79
CA LEU A 369 14.65 0.97 -4.84
C LEU A 369 13.24 1.08 -4.27
N GLY A 370 12.22 1.04 -5.11
CA GLY A 370 10.81 1.15 -4.70
C GLY A 370 10.42 0.09 -3.69
N GLY A 371 10.67 -1.18 -4.01
CA GLY A 371 10.32 -2.28 -3.11
C GLY A 371 11.17 -2.30 -1.83
N LEU A 372 12.45 -1.89 -1.89
CA LEU A 372 13.33 -1.82 -0.71
C LEU A 372 12.86 -0.76 0.28
N VAL A 373 12.51 0.45 -0.20
CA VAL A 373 11.99 1.52 0.66
C VAL A 373 10.66 1.11 1.28
N TYR A 374 9.76 0.51 0.51
CA TYR A 374 8.48 0.02 1.04
C TYR A 374 8.68 -0.90 2.25
N VAL A 375 9.43 -1.99 2.09
CA VAL A 375 9.61 -2.96 3.20
C VAL A 375 10.44 -2.39 4.35
N SER A 376 11.45 -1.56 4.06
CA SER A 376 12.25 -0.90 5.09
C SER A 376 11.44 0.10 5.91
N THR A 377 10.52 0.84 5.30
CA THR A 377 9.66 1.80 6.01
C THR A 377 8.79 1.08 7.04
N TYR A 378 8.06 0.04 6.64
CA TYR A 378 7.21 -0.70 7.58
C TYR A 378 8.05 -1.45 8.64
N ALA A 379 9.25 -1.92 8.29
CA ALA A 379 10.15 -2.53 9.25
C ALA A 379 10.67 -1.52 10.28
N ALA A 380 10.98 -0.28 9.86
CA ALA A 380 11.38 0.81 10.75
C ALA A 380 10.23 1.21 11.68
N VAL A 381 9.01 1.40 11.15
CA VAL A 381 7.82 1.70 11.96
C VAL A 381 7.59 0.62 13.02
N ARG A 382 7.73 -0.66 12.68
CA ARG A 382 7.50 -1.76 13.63
C ARG A 382 8.52 -1.82 14.76
N GLU A 383 9.72 -1.30 14.56
CA GLU A 383 10.81 -1.36 15.55
C GLU A 383 10.94 -0.08 16.37
N GLU A 384 10.74 1.07 15.74
CA GLU A 384 11.00 2.39 16.33
C GLU A 384 9.76 2.97 17.03
N VAL A 385 8.55 2.58 16.60
CA VAL A 385 7.30 3.00 17.26
C VAL A 385 7.00 2.12 18.47
N GLU A 386 6.39 2.72 19.50
CA GLU A 386 5.95 2.02 20.71
C GLU A 386 4.82 1.01 20.44
N GLU A 387 4.80 -0.12 21.16
CA GLU A 387 3.87 -1.24 20.90
C GLU A 387 2.40 -0.86 20.83
N ARG A 388 1.94 0.01 21.75
CA ARG A 388 0.56 0.51 21.78
C ARG A 388 0.14 1.25 20.50
N ASP A 389 1.10 1.84 19.79
CA ASP A 389 0.87 2.70 18.63
C ASP A 389 1.26 2.06 17.30
N ARG A 390 1.91 0.88 17.33
CA ARG A 390 2.39 0.18 16.14
C ARG A 390 1.27 -0.18 15.18
N GLU A 391 0.16 -0.74 15.67
CA GLU A 391 -0.96 -1.18 14.82
C GLU A 391 -1.52 0.00 14.01
N PHE A 392 -1.82 1.11 14.69
CA PHE A 392 -2.30 2.33 14.04
C PHE A 392 -1.26 2.92 13.07
N SER A 393 0.01 3.00 13.50
CA SER A 393 1.08 3.62 12.72
C SER A 393 1.37 2.86 11.43
N LEU A 394 1.37 1.52 11.48
CA LEU A 394 1.52 0.67 10.29
C LEU A 394 0.39 0.89 9.30
N GLY A 395 -0.84 1.08 9.79
CA GLY A 395 -1.99 1.42 8.95
C GLY A 395 -1.92 2.84 8.37
N ALA A 396 -1.58 3.83 9.18
CA ALA A 396 -1.54 5.24 8.78
C ALA A 396 -0.47 5.54 7.71
N VAL A 397 0.70 4.90 7.80
CA VAL A 397 1.80 5.08 6.84
C VAL A 397 1.43 4.63 5.42
N THR A 398 0.47 3.71 5.26
CA THR A 398 -0.02 3.28 3.94
C THR A 398 -0.61 4.41 3.10
N VAL A 399 -1.07 5.50 3.72
CA VAL A 399 -1.60 6.66 2.97
C VAL A 399 -0.55 7.23 2.02
N SER A 400 0.73 7.17 2.41
CA SER A 400 1.83 7.80 1.69
C SER A 400 2.09 7.18 0.32
N ASP A 401 2.04 5.86 0.20
CA ASP A 401 2.22 5.20 -1.10
C ASP A 401 1.11 5.64 -2.07
N SER A 402 -0.14 5.62 -1.63
CA SER A 402 -1.31 5.88 -2.47
C SER A 402 -1.43 7.36 -2.82
N ALA A 403 -1.05 8.25 -1.91
CA ALA A 403 -0.92 9.67 -2.19
C ALA A 403 0.17 9.92 -3.25
N GLY A 404 1.31 9.21 -3.17
CA GLY A 404 2.37 9.29 -4.17
C GLY A 404 1.88 8.85 -5.55
N ILE A 405 1.22 7.69 -5.64
CA ILE A 405 0.65 7.18 -6.89
C ILE A 405 -0.41 8.13 -7.45
N PHE A 406 -1.26 8.72 -6.59
CA PHE A 406 -2.26 9.69 -7.02
C PHE A 406 -1.62 10.93 -7.67
N VAL A 407 -0.62 11.53 -7.01
CA VAL A 407 0.12 12.68 -7.56
C VAL A 407 0.84 12.30 -8.85
N ALA A 408 1.47 11.12 -8.89
CA ALA A 408 2.10 10.60 -10.10
C ALA A 408 1.12 10.43 -11.26
N GLY A 409 -0.10 9.97 -11.00
CA GLY A 409 -1.15 9.84 -12.01
C GLY A 409 -1.54 11.20 -12.61
N LEU A 410 -1.68 12.24 -11.78
CA LEU A 410 -1.97 13.61 -12.25
C LEU A 410 -0.82 14.18 -13.09
N VAL A 411 0.42 14.02 -12.62
CA VAL A 411 1.62 14.49 -13.33
C VAL A 411 1.82 13.70 -14.63
N GLY A 412 1.61 12.39 -14.60
CA GLY A 412 1.81 11.46 -15.71
C GLY A 412 0.94 11.78 -16.92
N VAL A 413 -0.33 12.15 -16.70
CA VAL A 413 -1.24 12.58 -17.79
C VAL A 413 -0.66 13.74 -18.60
N VAL A 414 -0.11 14.74 -17.90
CA VAL A 414 0.44 15.94 -18.55
C VAL A 414 1.80 15.61 -19.17
N LEU A 415 2.64 14.88 -18.43
CA LEU A 415 4.01 14.58 -18.81
C LEU A 415 4.07 13.69 -20.06
N GLU A 416 3.26 12.64 -20.16
CA GLU A 416 3.20 11.75 -21.33
C GLU A 416 2.88 12.54 -22.61
N GLY A 417 1.84 13.39 -22.56
CA GLY A 417 1.41 14.20 -23.69
C GLY A 417 2.46 15.23 -24.13
N GLN A 418 3.12 15.88 -23.17
CA GLN A 418 4.19 16.84 -23.45
C GLN A 418 5.44 16.17 -24.01
N LEU A 419 5.87 15.05 -23.43
CA LEU A 419 7.02 14.28 -23.92
C LEU A 419 6.78 13.78 -25.33
N CYS A 420 5.62 13.18 -25.62
CA CYS A 420 5.30 12.71 -26.97
C CYS A 420 5.25 13.87 -27.98
N SER A 421 4.64 15.00 -27.62
CA SER A 421 4.58 16.19 -28.50
C SER A 421 5.97 16.74 -28.79
N TRP A 422 6.83 16.83 -27.78
CA TRP A 422 8.21 17.27 -27.92
C TRP A 422 9.01 16.30 -28.82
N GLN A 423 8.87 15.00 -28.62
CA GLN A 423 9.55 13.97 -29.42
C GLN A 423 9.17 14.07 -30.91
N VAL A 424 7.88 14.25 -31.20
CA VAL A 424 7.38 14.43 -32.57
C VAL A 424 7.96 15.70 -33.20
N ALA A 425 8.03 16.80 -32.46
CA ALA A 425 8.62 18.06 -32.94
C ALA A 425 10.13 17.92 -33.28
N HIS A 426 10.81 16.95 -32.66
CA HIS A 426 12.23 16.63 -32.90
C HIS A 426 12.42 15.38 -33.79
N GLY A 427 11.41 15.00 -34.57
CA GLY A 427 11.51 13.94 -35.58
C GLY A 427 11.36 12.50 -35.06
N ARG A 428 10.97 12.31 -33.80
CA ARG A 428 10.69 10.98 -33.20
C ARG A 428 9.19 10.81 -32.98
N ASP A 429 8.49 10.24 -33.95
CA ASP A 429 7.04 10.05 -33.93
C ASP A 429 6.59 8.68 -33.40
N TRP A 430 7.49 7.90 -32.79
CA TRP A 430 7.23 6.53 -32.34
C TRP A 430 6.06 6.42 -31.37
N CYS A 431 5.87 7.42 -30.50
CA CYS A 431 4.74 7.47 -29.56
C CYS A 431 3.37 7.56 -30.26
N ARG A 432 3.31 7.98 -31.53
CA ARG A 432 2.08 7.98 -32.35
C ARG A 432 1.88 6.69 -33.15
N ARG A 433 2.86 5.79 -33.16
CA ARG A 433 2.85 4.51 -33.89
C ARG A 433 2.65 3.30 -32.96
N LEU A 434 2.12 3.54 -31.75
CA LEU A 434 1.92 2.54 -30.69
C LEU A 434 0.81 1.55 -31.01
#